data_AF-A0A2H3AXH3-F1
#
_entry.id   AF-A0A2H3AXH3-F1
#
_cell.length_a   1.000
_cell.length_b   1.000
_cell.length_c   1.000
_cell.angle_alpha   90.00
_cell.angle_beta   90.00
_cell.angle_gamma   90.00
#
_symmetry.space_group_name_H-M   'P 1'
#
loop_
_entity.id
_entity.type
_entity.pdbx_description
1 polymer ?
#
loop_
_entity_poly.entity_id
_entity_poly.type
_entity_poly.pdbx_seq_one_letter_code
_entity_poly.pdbx_strand_id
1 'polypeptide(L)'
;MRFGDPSFPVSLSSEVKVCAFVHITQLLKNRTRSSSSTFGLHHVVDDVYEDDGTDEISLISSSEEDPEPSTSSSSSKVLSESEQRQMEEVVASIRSRARHNDPYENWERNVRQESFRITWKNPLPSRSFKFMTLKTMLSDDKWNCLKRNMQKNSAPLTRNCPNGDAAIALDAGKVKKQMEEEQRIHDGEQKKVREAELKRRVEDEKKRAEEEKKRQEVEAEKREKEKVEQKESEETERVEAEKKATQEKLEAQKGTREQLGMSTADRDWREALETEVLSVAKNKHGISAEDLGYLPRRQITPKMGQSTHDEATINRISTQLVQILLPPQGHHPVIYATILSTLAKAAETEVTAEKKSVYPLSKVAFNLLETLEGFG
;
A
#
# COMPACT_ATOMS: atom_id res chain seq x y z
N MET A 1 -0.54 -38.29 -60.20
CA MET A 1 -0.91 -36.86 -60.11
C MET A 1 -0.42 -36.37 -58.75
N ARG A 2 0.67 -35.60 -58.73
CA ARG A 2 1.20 -34.97 -57.51
C ARG A 2 0.57 -33.58 -57.44
N PHE A 3 -0.24 -33.34 -56.41
CA PHE A 3 -0.75 -32.00 -56.11
C PHE A 3 0.41 -31.20 -55.51
N GLY A 4 0.71 -30.06 -56.14
CA GLY A 4 1.74 -29.15 -55.68
C GLY A 4 1.23 -28.32 -54.51
N ASP A 5 2.04 -28.24 -53.46
CA ASP A 5 1.82 -27.38 -52.30
C ASP A 5 2.01 -25.90 -52.70
N PRO A 6 1.03 -25.02 -52.43
CA PRO A 6 1.23 -23.59 -52.50
C PRO A 6 1.68 -23.07 -51.13
N SER A 7 2.98 -23.09 -50.89
CA SER A 7 3.60 -22.41 -49.74
C SER A 7 3.75 -20.92 -50.03
N PHE A 8 2.80 -20.10 -49.56
CA PHE A 8 2.97 -18.64 -49.47
C PHE A 8 3.27 -18.26 -48.01
N PRO A 9 4.49 -17.80 -47.68
CA PRO A 9 4.77 -17.23 -46.37
C PRO A 9 4.30 -15.78 -46.34
N VAL A 10 3.13 -15.53 -45.74
CA VAL A 10 2.69 -14.17 -45.39
C VAL A 10 3.41 -13.78 -44.09
N SER A 11 4.61 -13.25 -44.23
CA SER A 11 5.38 -12.66 -43.13
C SER A 11 4.73 -11.35 -42.71
N LEU A 12 3.89 -11.37 -41.67
CA LEU A 12 3.40 -10.16 -41.00
C LEU A 12 4.60 -9.41 -40.37
N SER A 13 4.78 -8.16 -40.81
CA SER A 13 5.85 -7.25 -40.35
C SER A 13 5.87 -7.12 -38.82
N SER A 14 7.06 -7.18 -38.23
CA SER A 14 7.32 -7.05 -36.79
C SER A 14 6.76 -5.77 -36.16
N GLU A 15 6.46 -4.74 -36.95
CA GLU A 15 5.91 -3.47 -36.46
C GLU A 15 4.44 -3.57 -36.01
N VAL A 16 3.64 -4.44 -36.64
CA VAL A 16 2.24 -4.65 -36.23
C VAL A 16 2.17 -5.33 -34.85
N LYS A 17 3.20 -6.12 -34.52
CA LYS A 17 3.30 -6.92 -33.30
C LYS A 17 3.57 -6.06 -32.06
N VAL A 18 4.40 -5.03 -32.20
CA VAL A 18 4.69 -4.07 -31.11
C VAL A 18 3.45 -3.21 -30.79
N CYS A 19 2.66 -2.83 -31.79
CA CYS A 19 1.43 -2.05 -31.59
C CYS A 19 0.36 -2.82 -30.78
N ALA A 20 0.18 -4.11 -31.02
CA ALA A 20 -0.81 -4.93 -30.28
C ALA A 20 -0.43 -5.06 -28.79
N PHE A 21 0.85 -5.22 -28.47
CA PHE A 21 1.33 -5.36 -27.09
C PHE A 21 1.20 -4.05 -26.28
N VAL A 22 1.49 -2.91 -26.90
CA VAL A 22 1.34 -1.59 -26.27
C VAL A 22 -0.14 -1.28 -25.99
N HIS A 23 -1.07 -1.71 -26.86
CA HIS A 23 -2.49 -1.41 -26.65
C HIS A 23 -3.12 -2.25 -25.54
N ILE A 24 -2.72 -3.53 -25.39
CA ILE A 24 -3.18 -4.40 -24.29
C ILE A 24 -2.70 -3.87 -22.93
N THR A 25 -1.45 -3.40 -22.83
CA THR A 25 -0.90 -2.83 -21.59
C THR A 25 -1.55 -1.48 -21.21
N GLN A 26 -1.95 -0.65 -22.18
CA GLN A 26 -2.67 0.61 -21.93
C GLN A 26 -4.10 0.40 -21.44
N LEU A 27 -4.82 -0.62 -21.91
CA LEU A 27 -6.17 -0.94 -21.44
C LEU A 27 -6.19 -1.43 -19.97
N LEU A 28 -5.16 -2.15 -19.54
CA LEU A 28 -5.03 -2.61 -18.15
C LEU A 28 -4.75 -1.48 -17.16
N LYS A 29 -4.10 -0.39 -17.60
CA LYS A 29 -3.72 0.74 -16.74
C LYS A 29 -4.88 1.70 -16.43
N ASN A 30 -5.87 1.79 -17.33
CA ASN A 30 -6.95 2.78 -17.23
C ASN A 30 -8.17 2.34 -16.38
N ARG A 31 -8.24 1.09 -15.92
CA ARG A 31 -9.43 0.55 -15.21
C ARG A 31 -9.25 0.34 -13.71
N THR A 32 -8.13 0.76 -13.13
CA THR A 32 -7.81 0.59 -11.69
C THR A 32 -8.42 1.66 -10.77
N ARG A 33 -9.17 2.63 -11.28
CA ARG A 33 -9.85 3.66 -10.45
C ARG A 33 -11.36 3.46 -10.42
N SER A 34 -11.83 2.44 -9.70
CA SER A 34 -13.12 2.47 -8.97
C SER A 34 -13.38 1.11 -8.33
N SER A 35 -13.16 1.01 -7.03
CA SER A 35 -13.93 0.16 -6.10
C SER A 35 -13.36 0.32 -4.70
N SER A 36 -14.05 1.11 -3.89
CA SER A 36 -13.97 1.02 -2.44
C SER A 36 -14.50 -0.37 -2.04
N SER A 37 -13.67 -1.17 -1.38
CA SER A 37 -14.08 -2.46 -0.84
C SER A 37 -13.89 -2.44 0.68
N THR A 38 -15.03 -2.36 1.35
CA THR A 38 -15.29 -2.77 2.72
C THR A 38 -15.20 -4.28 2.78
N PHE A 39 -14.22 -4.88 3.49
CA PHE A 39 -14.40 -6.04 4.38
C PHE A 39 -13.06 -6.51 4.98
N GLY A 40 -13.16 -7.12 6.18
CA GLY A 40 -12.12 -7.27 7.18
C GLY A 40 -10.93 -8.18 6.85
N LEU A 41 -9.79 -7.82 7.46
CA LEU A 41 -8.51 -8.50 7.36
C LEU A 41 -8.29 -9.34 8.63
N HIS A 42 -8.15 -10.65 8.45
CA HIS A 42 -7.65 -11.59 9.46
C HIS A 42 -6.11 -11.51 9.43
N HIS A 43 -5.50 -11.19 10.58
CA HIS A 43 -4.07 -11.03 10.75
C HIS A 43 -3.43 -12.41 10.97
N VAL A 44 -2.56 -12.85 10.05
CA VAL A 44 -1.64 -13.98 10.27
C VAL A 44 -0.30 -13.39 10.68
N VAL A 45 0.27 -13.94 11.73
CA VAL A 45 1.58 -13.64 12.31
C VAL A 45 2.64 -14.33 11.45
N ASP A 46 3.61 -13.57 10.96
CA ASP A 46 4.83 -14.12 10.36
C ASP A 46 6.05 -13.78 11.22
N ASP A 47 6.95 -14.76 11.23
CA ASP A 47 8.06 -14.97 12.13
C ASP A 47 9.17 -13.91 12.08
N VAL A 48 9.73 -13.66 13.27
CA VAL A 48 10.87 -12.79 13.53
C VAL A 48 12.16 -13.53 13.12
N TYR A 49 12.85 -13.04 12.10
CA TYR A 49 14.27 -13.31 11.89
C TYR A 49 15.06 -12.14 12.50
N GLU A 50 15.73 -12.39 13.62
CA GLU A 50 16.76 -11.50 14.14
C GLU A 50 18.04 -11.73 13.33
N ASP A 51 18.42 -10.74 12.52
CA ASP A 51 19.74 -10.69 11.87
C ASP A 51 20.58 -9.63 12.58
N ASP A 52 21.54 -10.12 13.37
CA ASP A 52 22.53 -9.37 14.13
C ASP A 52 23.70 -9.05 13.20
N GLY A 53 23.66 -7.84 12.63
CA GLY A 53 24.70 -7.31 11.74
C GLY A 53 25.21 -5.96 12.24
N THR A 54 26.03 -5.98 13.29
CA THR A 54 26.82 -4.82 13.73
C THR A 54 27.98 -4.57 12.77
N ASP A 55 27.90 -3.51 11.96
CA ASP A 55 29.06 -2.93 11.28
C ASP A 55 29.27 -1.49 11.74
N GLU A 56 30.22 -1.32 12.67
CA GLU A 56 30.81 -0.03 13.03
C GLU A 56 31.68 0.47 11.87
N ILE A 57 31.16 1.42 11.11
CA ILE A 57 31.95 2.23 10.18
C ILE A 57 32.39 3.52 10.87
N SER A 58 33.61 3.47 11.40
CA SER A 58 34.36 4.62 11.90
C SER A 58 34.66 5.61 10.77
N LEU A 59 33.87 6.68 10.71
CA LEU A 59 34.09 7.84 9.83
C LEU A 59 35.25 8.69 10.35
N ILE A 60 36.38 8.59 9.67
CA ILE A 60 37.53 9.49 9.80
C ILE A 60 37.10 10.88 9.30
N SER A 61 36.94 11.82 10.23
CA SER A 61 36.72 13.23 9.94
C SER A 61 38.06 13.86 9.53
N SER A 62 38.27 14.01 8.22
CA SER A 62 39.37 14.78 7.65
C SER A 62 38.89 16.23 7.50
N SER A 63 39.35 17.09 8.40
CA SER A 63 39.12 18.53 8.38
C SER A 63 40.00 19.18 7.31
N GLU A 64 39.41 19.46 6.15
CA GLU A 64 40.01 20.30 5.11
C GLU A 64 39.50 21.74 5.30
N GLU A 65 40.43 22.65 5.57
CA GLU A 65 40.19 24.07 5.80
C GLU A 65 39.78 24.75 4.49
N ASP A 66 38.52 25.18 4.39
CA ASP A 66 38.02 25.96 3.27
C ASP A 66 38.49 27.43 3.37
N PRO A 67 39.05 28.01 2.30
CA PRO A 67 39.43 29.42 2.27
C PRO A 67 38.20 30.34 2.22
N GLU A 68 38.16 31.30 3.15
CA GLU A 68 37.17 32.37 3.27
C GLU A 68 36.76 33.01 1.92
N PRO A 69 35.45 33.05 1.58
CA PRO A 69 34.99 33.70 0.36
C PRO A 69 35.04 35.22 0.52
N SER A 70 35.99 35.85 -0.16
CA SER A 70 36.08 37.30 -0.30
C SER A 70 34.79 37.87 -0.91
N THR A 71 34.07 38.68 -0.13
CA THR A 71 32.85 39.37 -0.52
C THR A 71 33.16 40.51 -1.51
N SER A 72 33.23 40.21 -2.80
CA SER A 72 33.23 41.23 -3.86
C SER A 72 31.79 41.71 -4.10
N SER A 73 31.52 42.97 -3.76
CA SER A 73 30.26 43.67 -4.03
C SER A 73 30.01 43.78 -5.55
N SER A 74 29.28 42.82 -6.12
CA SER A 74 28.97 42.80 -7.55
C SER A 74 27.84 43.78 -7.86
N SER A 75 28.14 44.77 -8.71
CA SER A 75 27.12 45.63 -9.30
C SER A 75 26.09 44.77 -10.03
N SER A 76 24.82 44.86 -9.62
CA SER A 76 23.68 44.18 -10.23
C SER A 76 23.48 44.67 -11.67
N LYS A 77 24.12 43.98 -12.63
CA LYS A 77 23.75 44.10 -14.04
C LYS A 77 22.35 43.53 -14.21
N VAL A 78 21.45 44.32 -14.77
CA VAL A 78 20.10 43.88 -15.13
C VAL A 78 20.26 42.80 -16.19
N LEU A 79 19.96 41.55 -15.82
CA LEU A 79 20.06 40.39 -16.70
C LEU A 79 19.02 40.52 -17.82
N SER A 80 19.39 40.11 -19.02
CA SER A 80 18.45 40.08 -20.14
C SER A 80 17.36 39.03 -19.89
N GLU A 81 16.18 39.24 -20.45
CA GLU A 81 15.03 38.33 -20.26
C GLU A 81 15.36 36.88 -20.70
N SER A 82 16.20 36.71 -21.72
CA SER A 82 16.67 35.40 -22.15
C SER A 82 17.57 34.71 -21.13
N GLU A 83 18.46 35.45 -20.46
CA GLU A 83 19.30 34.90 -19.39
C GLU A 83 18.47 34.56 -18.16
N GLN A 84 17.44 35.34 -17.87
CA GLN A 84 16.50 35.06 -16.78
C GLN A 84 15.77 33.73 -17.00
N ARG A 85 15.29 33.47 -18.23
CA ARG A 85 14.65 32.18 -18.56
C ARG A 85 15.62 31.00 -18.46
N GLN A 86 16.87 31.17 -18.89
CA GLN A 86 17.89 30.13 -18.75
C GLN A 86 18.22 29.82 -17.29
N MET A 87 18.32 30.86 -16.44
CA MET A 87 18.50 30.65 -15.00
C MET A 87 17.29 29.96 -14.38
N GLU A 88 16.07 30.33 -14.76
CA GLU A 88 14.85 29.69 -14.28
C GLU A 88 14.78 28.21 -14.69
N GLU A 89 15.20 27.87 -15.92
CA GLU A 89 15.28 26.50 -16.41
C GLU A 89 16.33 25.69 -15.65
N VAL A 90 17.50 26.28 -15.38
CA VAL A 90 18.56 25.64 -14.57
C VAL A 90 18.08 25.43 -13.13
N VAL A 91 17.42 26.42 -12.52
CA VAL A 91 16.85 26.28 -11.17
C VAL A 91 15.73 25.24 -11.15
N ALA A 92 14.88 25.17 -12.18
CA ALA A 92 13.85 24.15 -12.31
C ALA A 92 14.45 22.74 -12.47
N SER A 93 15.54 22.61 -13.22
CA SER A 93 16.29 21.37 -13.38
C SER A 93 16.92 20.91 -12.06
N ILE A 94 17.59 21.83 -11.35
CA ILE A 94 18.16 21.57 -10.02
C ILE A 94 17.06 21.19 -9.03
N ARG A 95 15.92 21.90 -9.01
CA ARG A 95 14.78 21.56 -8.14
C ARG A 95 14.19 20.20 -8.48
N SER A 96 14.09 19.85 -9.75
CA SER A 96 13.57 18.54 -10.19
C SER A 96 14.50 17.41 -9.78
N ARG A 97 15.82 17.65 -9.83
CA ARG A 97 16.84 16.67 -9.43
C ARG A 97 17.01 16.58 -7.91
N ALA A 98 16.90 17.70 -7.19
CA ALA A 98 16.95 17.75 -5.73
C ALA A 98 15.66 17.22 -5.07
N ARG A 99 14.54 17.22 -5.80
CA ARG A 99 13.30 16.52 -5.42
C ARG A 99 13.22 15.11 -5.98
N HIS A 100 14.36 14.49 -6.32
CA HIS A 100 14.36 13.07 -6.66
C HIS A 100 13.90 12.29 -5.42
N ASN A 101 12.66 11.84 -5.48
CA ASN A 101 12.05 11.12 -4.39
C ASN A 101 12.50 9.67 -4.50
N ASP A 102 13.58 9.32 -3.79
CA ASP A 102 14.09 7.96 -3.79
C ASP A 102 12.99 7.00 -3.28
N PRO A 103 12.59 5.99 -4.08
CA PRO A 103 11.64 4.97 -3.63
C PRO A 103 12.05 4.32 -2.30
N TYR A 104 13.35 4.18 -2.05
CA TYR A 104 13.88 3.61 -0.81
C TYR A 104 13.65 4.54 0.39
N GLU A 105 13.94 5.83 0.27
CA GLU A 105 13.67 6.80 1.35
C GLU A 105 12.18 6.87 1.73
N ASN A 106 11.28 6.74 0.75
CA ASN A 106 9.84 6.71 1.03
C ASN A 106 9.42 5.43 1.75
N TRP A 107 9.97 4.29 1.34
CA TRP A 107 9.75 3.02 2.03
C TRP A 107 10.26 3.10 3.47
N GLU A 108 11.46 3.63 3.71
CA GLU A 108 12.05 3.79 5.04
C GLU A 108 11.24 4.76 5.91
N ARG A 109 10.78 5.90 5.35
CA ARG A 109 9.85 6.82 6.05
C ARG A 109 8.54 6.13 6.44
N ASN A 110 7.97 5.31 5.56
CA ASN A 110 6.75 4.56 5.84
C ASN A 110 6.97 3.50 6.92
N VAL A 111 8.08 2.75 6.86
CA VAL A 111 8.43 1.74 7.87
C VAL A 111 8.63 2.39 9.24
N ARG A 112 9.34 3.53 9.33
CA ARG A 112 9.44 4.28 10.60
C ARG A 112 8.07 4.69 11.11
N GLN A 113 7.23 5.30 10.28
CA GLN A 113 5.88 5.72 10.69
C GLN A 113 5.03 4.54 11.16
N GLU A 114 5.11 3.39 10.48
CA GLU A 114 4.35 2.22 10.86
C GLU A 114 4.88 1.57 12.14
N SER A 115 6.20 1.54 12.36
CA SER A 115 6.78 1.10 13.64
C SER A 115 6.32 1.96 14.82
N PHE A 116 6.21 3.28 14.62
CA PHE A 116 5.65 4.18 15.63
C PHE A 116 4.16 3.93 15.85
N ARG A 117 3.38 3.71 14.79
CA ARG A 117 1.95 3.38 14.90
C ARG A 117 1.72 2.06 15.62
N ILE A 118 2.52 1.04 15.35
CA ILE A 118 2.45 -0.27 16.04
C ILE A 118 2.77 -0.08 17.52
N THR A 119 3.83 0.68 17.84
CA THR A 119 4.22 0.99 19.23
C THR A 119 3.15 1.83 19.97
N TRP A 120 2.47 2.72 19.26
CA TRP A 120 1.39 3.55 19.82
C TRP A 120 0.07 2.79 19.98
N LYS A 121 -0.29 1.91 19.04
CA LYS A 121 -1.50 1.09 19.10
C LYS A 121 -1.38 -0.05 20.11
N ASN A 122 -0.17 -0.57 20.29
CA ASN A 122 0.17 -1.54 21.31
C ASN A 122 1.15 -0.88 22.29
N PRO A 123 0.69 0.06 23.15
CA PRO A 123 1.55 0.58 24.18
C PRO A 123 2.03 -0.61 25.00
N LEU A 124 3.31 -0.96 24.83
CA LEU A 124 3.95 -1.98 25.63
C LEU A 124 3.57 -1.68 27.08
N PRO A 125 3.08 -2.67 27.85
CA PRO A 125 2.63 -2.43 29.20
C PRO A 125 3.79 -1.77 29.94
N SER A 126 3.61 -0.47 30.19
CA SER A 126 4.60 0.38 30.82
C SER A 126 5.08 -0.33 32.06
N ARG A 127 6.36 -0.17 32.38
CA ARG A 127 7.15 -0.83 33.44
C ARG A 127 6.47 -0.88 34.83
N SER A 128 5.32 -0.23 35.03
CA SER A 128 4.39 -0.43 36.15
C SER A 128 3.68 -1.80 36.17
N PHE A 129 3.65 -2.56 35.07
CA PHE A 129 3.00 -3.87 35.05
C PHE A 129 3.74 -4.94 35.86
N LYS A 130 5.04 -4.75 36.16
CA LYS A 130 5.79 -5.64 37.06
C LYS A 130 5.26 -5.63 38.50
N PHE A 131 4.44 -4.66 38.89
CA PHE A 131 3.81 -4.62 40.20
C PHE A 131 2.43 -5.31 40.25
N MET A 132 1.77 -5.49 39.10
CA MET A 132 0.44 -6.12 39.06
C MET A 132 0.49 -7.63 38.83
N THR A 133 1.50 -8.15 38.10
CA THR A 133 1.62 -9.60 37.84
C THR A 133 2.13 -10.39 39.06
N LEU A 134 2.82 -9.75 40.01
CA LEU A 134 3.18 -10.40 41.28
C LEU A 134 1.98 -10.56 42.24
N LYS A 135 0.91 -9.77 42.05
CA LYS A 135 -0.31 -9.87 42.87
C LYS A 135 -1.19 -11.05 42.45
N THR A 136 -1.15 -11.45 41.18
CA THR A 136 -1.94 -12.59 40.67
C THR A 136 -1.22 -13.93 40.79
N MET A 137 0.11 -13.95 41.03
CA MET A 137 0.89 -15.20 41.18
C MET A 137 1.28 -15.54 42.62
N LEU A 138 1.12 -14.63 43.58
CA LEU A 138 1.19 -14.99 45.00
C LEU A 138 -0.21 -15.30 45.51
N SER A 139 -0.47 -16.57 45.80
CA SER A 139 -1.64 -17.02 46.57
C SER A 139 -1.89 -16.09 47.77
N ASP A 140 -3.15 -15.71 47.99
CA ASP A 140 -3.58 -14.70 48.97
C ASP A 140 -2.95 -14.89 50.37
N ASP A 141 -2.59 -16.12 50.73
CA ASP A 141 -1.92 -16.47 51.97
C ASP A 141 -0.52 -15.85 52.12
N LYS A 142 0.27 -15.76 51.03
CA LYS A 142 1.59 -15.14 51.08
C LYS A 142 1.52 -13.62 51.17
N TRP A 143 0.54 -12.99 50.52
CA TRP A 143 0.32 -11.55 50.62
C TRP A 143 -0.14 -11.15 52.03
N ASN A 144 -1.04 -11.95 52.62
CA ASN A 144 -1.47 -11.76 54.00
C ASN A 144 -0.32 -11.98 55.01
N CYS A 145 0.63 -12.88 54.73
CA CYS A 145 1.80 -13.10 55.58
C CYS A 145 2.77 -11.89 55.56
N LEU A 146 3.04 -11.31 54.39
CA LEU A 146 3.90 -10.13 54.26
C LEU A 146 3.28 -8.90 54.95
N LYS A 147 1.97 -8.72 54.79
CA LYS A 147 1.21 -7.63 55.45
C LYS A 147 1.24 -7.78 56.98
N ARG A 148 1.13 -9.01 57.48
CA ARG A 148 1.22 -9.33 58.92
C ARG A 148 2.64 -9.13 59.46
N ASN A 149 3.67 -9.32 58.65
CA ASN A 149 5.06 -9.07 59.05
C ASN A 149 5.40 -7.57 59.11
N MET A 150 4.86 -6.77 58.18
CA MET A 150 5.01 -5.31 58.21
C MET A 150 4.27 -4.69 59.41
N GLN A 151 3.11 -5.24 59.79
CA GLN A 151 2.34 -4.78 60.93
C GLN A 151 2.94 -5.21 62.28
N LYS A 152 3.70 -6.32 62.32
CA LYS A 152 4.46 -6.74 63.51
C LYS A 152 5.70 -5.88 63.78
N ASN A 153 6.27 -5.25 62.75
CA ASN A 153 7.44 -4.38 62.90
C ASN A 153 7.10 -2.91 63.20
N SER A 154 5.82 -2.52 63.19
CA SER A 154 5.38 -1.16 63.56
C SER A 154 4.88 -1.03 65.00
N ALA A 155 5.18 -1.99 65.88
CA ALA A 155 4.84 -1.88 67.30
C ALA A 155 5.80 -0.88 67.99
N PRO A 156 5.31 0.26 68.52
CA PRO A 156 6.15 1.21 69.23
C PRO A 156 6.64 0.61 70.55
N LEU A 157 7.96 0.63 70.73
CA LEU A 157 8.66 0.39 72.00
C LEU A 157 8.32 1.52 72.99
N THR A 158 7.17 1.46 73.64
CA THR A 158 6.89 2.25 74.85
C THR A 158 7.39 1.47 76.06
N ARG A 159 8.63 1.74 76.45
CA ARG A 159 9.24 1.26 77.70
C ARG A 159 8.68 2.04 78.88
N ASN A 160 8.38 1.27 79.93
CA ASN A 160 7.98 1.66 81.27
C ASN A 160 8.91 2.70 81.92
N CYS A 161 8.32 3.79 82.42
CA CYS A 161 8.82 4.54 83.57
C CYS A 161 7.78 4.37 84.70
N PRO A 162 8.18 3.99 85.93
CA PRO A 162 7.24 3.84 87.04
C PRO A 162 7.16 5.10 87.91
N ASN A 163 5.98 5.27 88.51
CA ASN A 163 5.67 5.98 89.76
C ASN A 163 5.44 7.49 89.73
N GLY A 164 4.17 7.84 89.91
CA GLY A 164 3.69 9.15 90.35
C GLY A 164 2.32 9.46 89.76
N ASP A 165 1.30 9.58 90.60
CA ASP A 165 0.05 10.33 90.32
C ASP A 165 -1.12 9.60 89.61
N ALA A 166 -1.62 8.55 90.28
CA ALA A 166 -2.82 7.81 89.88
C ALA A 166 -4.16 8.57 90.11
N ALA A 167 -4.16 9.79 90.66
CA ALA A 167 -5.39 10.53 90.97
C ALA A 167 -5.72 11.69 90.01
N ILE A 168 -4.78 12.13 89.17
CA ILE A 168 -5.02 13.19 88.14
C ILE A 168 -5.26 12.56 86.74
N ALA A 169 -4.90 11.29 86.55
CA ALA A 169 -4.97 10.59 85.27
C ALA A 169 -6.41 10.28 84.78
N LEU A 170 -7.39 10.17 85.68
CA LEU A 170 -8.77 9.83 85.29
C LEU A 170 -9.54 11.00 84.67
N ASP A 171 -9.17 12.25 84.98
CA ASP A 171 -9.74 13.45 84.35
C ASP A 171 -8.94 13.90 83.12
N ALA A 172 -7.61 13.74 83.12
CA ALA A 172 -6.78 14.00 81.95
C ALA A 172 -7.09 13.04 80.77
N GLY A 173 -7.45 11.78 81.05
CA GLY A 173 -7.83 10.81 80.02
C GLY A 173 -9.13 11.12 79.29
N LYS A 174 -10.11 11.74 79.97
CA LYS A 174 -11.39 12.14 79.36
C LYS A 174 -11.23 13.38 78.48
N VAL A 175 -10.47 14.38 78.94
CA VAL A 175 -10.16 15.59 78.15
C VAL A 175 -9.33 15.24 76.92
N LYS A 176 -8.33 14.37 77.06
CA LYS A 176 -7.53 13.90 75.94
C LYS A 176 -8.37 13.13 74.90
N LYS A 177 -9.29 12.27 75.35
CA LYS A 177 -10.20 11.55 74.46
C LYS A 177 -11.18 12.47 73.73
N GLN A 178 -11.66 13.53 74.38
CA GLN A 178 -12.50 14.54 73.74
C GLN A 178 -11.72 15.39 72.72
N MET A 179 -10.50 15.82 73.04
CA MET A 179 -9.64 16.54 72.09
C MET A 179 -9.22 15.68 70.90
N GLU A 180 -8.96 14.39 71.08
CA GLU A 180 -8.64 13.47 69.97
C GLU A 180 -9.87 13.21 69.08
N GLU A 181 -11.07 13.11 69.65
CA GLU A 181 -12.30 12.96 68.89
C GLU A 181 -12.63 14.23 68.09
N GLU A 182 -12.46 15.41 68.68
CA GLU A 182 -12.67 16.71 68.03
C GLU A 182 -11.63 16.96 66.93
N GLN A 183 -10.35 16.64 67.17
CA GLN A 183 -9.31 16.66 66.13
C GLN A 183 -9.61 15.69 64.99
N ARG A 184 -10.13 14.49 65.30
CA ARG A 184 -10.50 13.50 64.27
C ARG A 184 -11.68 13.95 63.40
N ILE A 185 -12.64 14.67 63.98
CA ILE A 185 -13.77 15.25 63.24
C ILE A 185 -13.28 16.40 62.36
N HIS A 186 -12.47 17.32 62.92
CA HIS A 186 -11.92 18.46 62.19
C HIS A 186 -10.99 18.03 61.03
N ASP A 187 -10.13 17.04 61.23
CA ASP A 187 -9.27 16.48 60.17
C ASP A 187 -10.09 15.75 59.09
N GLY A 188 -11.18 15.09 59.48
CA GLY A 188 -12.12 14.46 58.56
C GLY A 188 -12.84 15.47 57.68
N GLU A 189 -13.24 16.62 58.24
CA GLU A 189 -13.89 17.71 57.50
C GLU A 189 -12.90 18.46 56.60
N GLN A 190 -11.70 18.79 57.09
CA GLN A 190 -10.66 19.39 56.25
C GLN A 190 -10.25 18.48 55.09
N LYS A 191 -10.21 17.16 55.30
CA LYS A 191 -9.90 16.20 54.24
C LYS A 191 -11.01 16.14 53.20
N LYS A 192 -12.28 16.16 53.60
CA LYS A 192 -13.43 16.22 52.68
C LYS A 192 -13.44 17.51 51.85
N VAL A 193 -13.08 18.66 52.44
CA VAL A 193 -12.97 19.93 51.70
C VAL A 193 -11.84 19.88 50.68
N ARG A 194 -10.65 19.38 51.05
CA ARG A 194 -9.53 19.24 50.12
C ARG A 194 -9.79 18.24 48.99
N GLU A 195 -10.48 17.14 49.28
CA GLU A 195 -10.87 16.15 48.26
C GLU A 195 -11.93 16.69 47.30
N ALA A 196 -12.92 17.46 47.80
CA ALA A 196 -13.92 18.10 46.94
C ALA A 196 -13.32 19.20 46.05
N GLU A 197 -12.37 19.99 46.55
CA GLU A 197 -11.67 21.01 45.77
C GLU A 197 -10.78 20.39 44.69
N LEU A 198 -10.01 19.34 45.02
CA LEU A 198 -9.19 18.63 44.05
C LEU A 198 -10.04 17.97 42.96
N LYS A 199 -11.17 17.39 43.33
CA LYS A 199 -12.09 16.78 42.36
C LYS A 199 -12.65 17.82 41.39
N ARG A 200 -12.98 19.02 41.86
CA ARG A 200 -13.44 20.12 40.99
C ARG A 200 -12.35 20.61 40.04
N ARG A 201 -11.09 20.71 40.49
CA ARG A 201 -9.96 21.10 39.62
C ARG A 201 -9.69 20.06 38.52
N VAL A 202 -9.75 18.78 38.86
CA VAL A 202 -9.53 17.68 37.88
C VAL A 202 -10.65 17.62 36.84
N GLU A 203 -11.91 17.86 37.22
CA GLU A 203 -13.03 17.89 36.29
C GLU A 203 -12.96 19.09 35.32
N ASP A 204 -12.60 20.27 35.81
CA ASP A 204 -12.44 21.48 34.97
C ASP A 204 -11.20 21.40 34.05
N GLU A 205 -10.13 20.74 34.48
CA GLU A 205 -8.94 20.49 33.65
C GLU A 205 -9.22 19.43 32.58
N LYS A 206 -9.94 18.35 32.94
CA LYS A 206 -10.35 17.32 31.99
C LYS A 206 -11.30 17.87 30.92
N LYS A 207 -12.23 18.77 31.29
CA LYS A 207 -13.14 19.42 30.35
C LYS A 207 -12.41 20.35 29.38
N ARG A 208 -11.36 21.06 29.83
CA ARG A 208 -10.52 21.88 28.95
C ARG A 208 -9.67 21.05 27.99
N ALA A 209 -9.08 19.96 28.48
CA ALA A 209 -8.28 19.05 27.64
C ALA A 209 -9.14 18.36 26.55
N GLU A 210 -10.39 18.00 26.86
CA GLU A 210 -11.29 17.37 25.89
C GLU A 210 -11.76 18.36 24.80
N GLU A 211 -12.05 19.62 25.15
CA GLU A 211 -12.39 20.65 24.15
C GLU A 211 -11.21 20.99 23.24
N GLU A 212 -10.00 21.09 23.79
CA GLU A 212 -8.78 21.36 23.00
C GLU A 212 -8.45 20.19 22.06
N LYS A 213 -8.56 18.95 22.54
CA LYS A 213 -8.37 17.75 21.71
C LYS A 213 -9.37 17.71 20.56
N LYS A 214 -10.64 18.06 20.82
CA LYS A 214 -11.68 18.10 19.78
C LYS A 214 -11.42 19.19 18.74
N ARG A 215 -10.82 20.34 19.12
CA ARG A 215 -10.40 21.37 18.16
C ARG A 215 -9.21 20.91 17.30
N GLN A 216 -8.23 20.23 17.89
CA GLN A 216 -7.08 19.70 17.17
C GLN A 216 -7.47 18.58 16.18
N GLU A 217 -8.40 17.69 16.56
CA GLU A 217 -8.90 16.63 15.68
C GLU A 217 -9.65 17.21 14.46
N VAL A 218 -10.51 18.22 14.64
CA VAL A 218 -11.22 18.87 13.53
C VAL A 218 -10.27 19.62 12.59
N GLU A 219 -9.24 20.28 13.13
CA GLU A 219 -8.24 20.97 12.30
C GLU A 219 -7.35 19.99 11.53
N ALA A 220 -6.93 18.88 12.17
CA ALA A 220 -6.15 17.84 11.52
C ALA A 220 -6.94 17.15 10.39
N GLU A 221 -8.22 16.84 10.62
CA GLU A 221 -9.09 16.24 9.62
C GLU A 221 -9.31 17.18 8.42
N LYS A 222 -9.46 18.49 8.67
CA LYS A 222 -9.56 19.49 7.59
C LYS A 222 -8.28 19.57 6.76
N ARG A 223 -7.10 19.56 7.40
CA ARG A 223 -5.80 19.55 6.70
C ARG A 223 -5.55 18.26 5.92
N GLU A 224 -6.06 17.12 6.39
CA GLU A 224 -5.94 15.86 5.66
C GLU A 224 -6.84 15.83 4.42
N LYS A 225 -8.08 16.29 4.53
CA LYS A 225 -9.01 16.42 3.39
C LYS A 225 -8.46 17.33 2.29
N GLU A 226 -7.93 18.50 2.66
CA GLU A 226 -7.32 19.44 1.70
C GLU A 226 -6.10 18.84 0.98
N LYS A 227 -5.26 18.06 1.69
CA LYS A 227 -4.12 17.36 1.07
C LYS A 227 -4.54 16.24 0.13
N VAL A 228 -5.63 15.54 0.42
CA VAL A 228 -6.17 14.49 -0.46
C VAL A 228 -6.76 15.12 -1.72
N GLU A 229 -7.55 16.18 -1.58
CA GLU A 229 -8.15 16.91 -2.71
C GLU A 229 -7.08 17.57 -3.62
N GLN A 230 -6.01 18.10 -3.02
CA GLN A 230 -4.89 18.66 -3.78
C GLN A 230 -4.13 17.57 -4.56
N LYS A 231 -3.91 16.39 -3.96
CA LYS A 231 -3.26 15.27 -4.66
C LYS A 231 -4.14 14.69 -5.76
N GLU A 232 -5.45 14.62 -5.55
CA GLU A 232 -6.39 14.13 -6.55
C GLU A 232 -6.46 15.08 -7.76
N SER A 233 -6.53 16.40 -7.52
CA SER A 233 -6.53 17.39 -8.60
C SER A 233 -5.22 17.39 -9.41
N GLU A 234 -4.06 17.35 -8.75
CA GLU A 234 -2.74 17.27 -9.42
C GLU A 234 -2.61 15.98 -10.25
N GLU A 235 -3.07 14.85 -9.72
CA GLU A 235 -3.04 13.57 -10.44
C GLU A 235 -4.02 13.54 -11.62
N THR A 236 -5.19 14.16 -11.50
CA THR A 236 -6.11 14.30 -12.65
C THR A 236 -5.52 15.17 -13.76
N GLU A 237 -4.87 16.28 -13.41
CA GLU A 237 -4.22 17.17 -14.37
C GLU A 237 -3.05 16.47 -15.09
N ARG A 238 -2.25 15.67 -14.38
CA ARG A 238 -1.17 14.88 -14.99
C ARG A 238 -1.70 13.86 -15.99
N VAL A 239 -2.78 13.16 -15.65
CA VAL A 239 -3.39 12.16 -16.54
C VAL A 239 -4.01 12.82 -17.77
N GLU A 240 -4.64 13.99 -17.63
CA GLU A 240 -5.19 14.74 -18.77
C GLU A 240 -4.09 15.30 -19.68
N ALA A 241 -2.99 15.81 -19.11
CA ALA A 241 -1.84 16.27 -19.87
C ALA A 241 -1.17 15.12 -20.64
N GLU A 242 -1.01 13.94 -20.04
CA GLU A 242 -0.46 12.76 -20.72
C GLU A 242 -1.36 12.30 -21.86
N LYS A 243 -2.68 12.24 -21.65
CA LYS A 243 -3.66 11.91 -22.70
C LYS A 243 -3.59 12.91 -23.86
N LYS A 244 -3.56 14.21 -23.57
CA LYS A 244 -3.46 15.25 -24.60
C LYS A 244 -2.16 15.16 -25.39
N ALA A 245 -1.02 14.94 -24.72
CA ALA A 245 0.27 14.77 -25.38
C ALA A 245 0.33 13.51 -26.26
N THR A 246 -0.26 12.39 -25.81
CA THR A 246 -0.35 11.18 -26.64
C THR A 246 -1.26 11.37 -27.84
N GLN A 247 -2.38 12.09 -27.68
CA GLN A 247 -3.29 12.39 -28.78
C GLN A 247 -2.64 13.31 -29.82
N GLU A 248 -1.98 14.39 -29.39
CA GLU A 248 -1.26 15.30 -30.29
C GLU A 248 -0.16 14.56 -31.07
N LYS A 249 0.57 13.65 -30.40
CA LYS A 249 1.58 12.81 -31.06
C LYS A 249 0.96 11.88 -32.10
N LEU A 250 -0.20 11.30 -31.82
CA LEU A 250 -0.94 10.46 -32.78
C LEU A 250 -1.47 11.26 -33.97
N GLU A 251 -1.96 12.48 -33.75
CA GLU A 251 -2.43 13.38 -34.81
C GLU A 251 -1.27 13.84 -35.71
N ALA A 252 -0.12 14.17 -35.14
CA ALA A 252 1.08 14.51 -35.90
C ALA A 252 1.59 13.31 -36.74
N GLN A 253 1.56 12.09 -36.18
CA GLN A 253 1.89 10.88 -36.92
C GLN A 253 0.87 10.56 -38.02
N LYS A 254 -0.41 10.89 -37.81
CA LYS A 254 -1.45 10.69 -38.82
C LYS A 254 -1.21 11.59 -40.03
N GLY A 255 -0.91 12.88 -39.83
CA GLY A 255 -0.63 13.80 -40.92
C GLY A 255 0.60 13.41 -41.75
N THR A 256 1.67 12.94 -41.10
CA THR A 256 2.88 12.46 -41.79
C THR A 256 2.62 11.18 -42.60
N ARG A 257 1.83 10.23 -42.06
CA ARG A 257 1.44 9.01 -42.79
C ARG A 257 0.53 9.28 -43.99
N GLU A 258 -0.45 10.18 -43.83
CA GLU A 258 -1.33 10.59 -44.92
C GLU A 258 -0.56 11.24 -46.08
N GLN A 259 0.42 12.09 -45.78
CA GLN A 259 1.31 12.68 -46.81
C GLN A 259 2.16 11.63 -47.54
N LEU A 260 2.56 10.56 -46.86
CA LEU A 260 3.32 9.45 -47.44
C LEU A 260 2.44 8.43 -48.18
N GLY A 261 1.12 8.61 -48.19
CA GLY A 261 0.18 7.64 -48.77
C GLY A 261 0.14 6.30 -48.03
N MET A 262 0.65 6.25 -46.79
CA MET A 262 0.58 5.07 -45.94
C MET A 262 -0.76 5.07 -45.19
N SER A 263 -1.44 3.93 -45.19
CA SER A 263 -2.64 3.74 -44.39
C SER A 263 -2.33 3.84 -42.89
N THR A 264 -3.32 4.26 -42.11
CA THR A 264 -3.19 4.27 -40.65
C THR A 264 -3.29 2.83 -40.12
N ALA A 265 -2.51 2.50 -39.10
CA ALA A 265 -2.51 1.16 -38.49
C ALA A 265 -3.92 0.69 -38.07
N ASP A 266 -4.78 1.63 -37.65
CA ASP A 266 -6.18 1.33 -37.31
C ASP A 266 -7.04 1.00 -38.54
N ARG A 267 -6.78 1.65 -39.68
CA ARG A 267 -7.43 1.32 -40.95
C ARG A 267 -6.97 -0.04 -41.45
N ASP A 268 -5.67 -0.31 -41.43
CA ASP A 268 -5.12 -1.61 -41.83
C ASP A 268 -5.69 -2.75 -40.98
N TRP A 269 -5.84 -2.52 -39.67
CA TRP A 269 -6.43 -3.49 -38.76
C TRP A 269 -7.92 -3.74 -39.05
N ARG A 270 -8.71 -2.69 -39.32
CA ARG A 270 -10.13 -2.84 -39.70
C ARG A 270 -10.27 -3.53 -41.06
N GLU A 271 -9.46 -3.15 -42.03
CA GLU A 271 -9.49 -3.72 -43.38
C GLU A 271 -9.07 -5.20 -43.34
N ALA A 272 -8.09 -5.57 -42.52
CA ALA A 272 -7.73 -6.96 -42.24
C ALA A 272 -8.87 -7.74 -41.56
N LEU A 273 -9.53 -7.16 -40.55
CA LEU A 273 -10.70 -7.77 -39.92
C LEU A 273 -11.86 -7.99 -40.90
N GLU A 274 -12.13 -7.01 -41.76
CA GLU A 274 -13.25 -7.04 -42.70
C GLU A 274 -12.99 -8.02 -43.85
N THR A 275 -11.78 -8.05 -44.38
CA THR A 275 -11.41 -8.92 -45.51
C THR A 275 -11.20 -10.38 -45.09
N GLU A 276 -10.60 -10.63 -43.92
CA GLU A 276 -10.13 -11.96 -43.55
C GLU A 276 -11.08 -12.74 -42.64
N VAL A 277 -11.85 -12.05 -41.77
CA VAL A 277 -12.70 -12.73 -40.75
C VAL A 277 -14.15 -12.88 -41.20
N LEU A 278 -14.71 -11.95 -42.00
CA LEU A 278 -16.14 -11.94 -42.32
C LEU A 278 -16.52 -12.66 -43.62
N SER A 279 -15.59 -12.85 -44.55
CA SER A 279 -15.86 -13.47 -45.85
C SER A 279 -16.10 -14.99 -45.76
N VAL A 280 -15.62 -15.65 -44.70
CA VAL A 280 -15.69 -17.11 -44.53
C VAL A 280 -17.03 -17.59 -43.94
N ALA A 281 -17.84 -16.68 -43.41
CA ALA A 281 -19.14 -17.00 -42.78
C ALA A 281 -20.28 -17.32 -43.79
N LYS A 282 -20.07 -17.19 -45.11
CA LYS A 282 -21.16 -17.31 -46.11
C LYS A 282 -21.10 -18.52 -47.06
N ASN A 283 -20.36 -19.57 -46.71
CA ASN A 283 -20.40 -20.82 -47.49
C ASN A 283 -21.67 -21.62 -47.18
N LYS A 284 -22.69 -21.46 -48.04
CA LYS A 284 -24.06 -21.98 -47.86
C LYS A 284 -24.20 -23.52 -47.73
N HIS A 285 -23.18 -24.33 -48.02
CA HIS A 285 -23.31 -25.80 -48.11
C HIS A 285 -22.19 -26.61 -47.41
N GLY A 286 -21.40 -26.00 -46.52
CA GLY A 286 -20.42 -26.71 -45.68
C GLY A 286 -20.78 -26.63 -44.20
N ILE A 287 -20.26 -27.57 -43.39
CA ILE A 287 -20.28 -27.46 -41.91
C ILE A 287 -19.87 -26.02 -41.57
N SER A 288 -20.74 -25.29 -40.87
CA SER A 288 -20.50 -23.87 -40.69
C SER A 288 -19.19 -23.69 -39.93
N ALA A 289 -18.40 -22.69 -40.31
CA ALA A 289 -17.19 -22.33 -39.56
C ALA A 289 -17.50 -22.05 -38.07
N GLU A 290 -18.76 -21.70 -37.77
CA GLU A 290 -19.27 -21.54 -36.41
C GLU A 290 -19.29 -22.88 -35.65
N ASP A 291 -19.72 -23.97 -36.28
CA ASP A 291 -19.77 -25.30 -35.64
C ASP A 291 -18.36 -25.85 -35.35
N LEU A 292 -17.42 -25.66 -36.28
CA LEU A 292 -16.03 -26.10 -36.10
C LEU A 292 -15.28 -25.28 -35.04
N GLY A 293 -15.57 -23.97 -34.95
CA GLY A 293 -14.97 -23.09 -33.94
C GLY A 293 -15.57 -23.25 -32.55
N TYR A 294 -16.80 -23.74 -32.43
CA TYR A 294 -17.53 -23.79 -31.16
C TYR A 294 -16.92 -24.74 -30.12
N LEU A 295 -16.51 -25.94 -30.55
CA LEU A 295 -15.96 -26.96 -29.65
C LEU A 295 -14.66 -26.49 -28.95
N PRO A 296 -13.64 -25.97 -29.68
CA PRO A 296 -12.45 -25.41 -29.04
C PRO A 296 -12.76 -24.27 -28.06
N ARG A 297 -13.69 -23.37 -28.40
CA ARG A 297 -14.05 -22.24 -27.53
C ARG A 297 -14.58 -22.70 -26.17
N ARG A 298 -15.45 -23.71 -26.16
CA ARG A 298 -15.98 -24.29 -24.91
C ARG A 298 -14.92 -25.00 -24.07
N GLN A 299 -13.84 -25.48 -24.68
CA GLN A 299 -12.75 -26.11 -23.97
C GLN A 299 -11.76 -25.07 -23.40
N ILE A 300 -11.55 -23.95 -24.09
CA ILE A 300 -10.59 -22.91 -23.68
C ILE A 300 -11.05 -22.17 -22.43
N THR A 301 -12.30 -21.69 -22.38
CA THR A 301 -12.76 -20.84 -21.26
C THR A 301 -12.61 -21.53 -19.89
N PRO A 302 -13.02 -22.80 -19.70
CA PRO A 302 -12.81 -23.49 -18.43
C PRO A 302 -11.33 -23.73 -18.10
N LYS A 303 -10.45 -23.81 -19.11
CA LYS A 303 -9.01 -24.01 -18.89
C LYS A 303 -8.32 -22.76 -18.39
N MET A 304 -8.76 -21.59 -18.86
CA MET A 304 -8.27 -20.31 -18.36
C MET A 304 -8.65 -20.10 -16.89
N GLY A 305 -9.89 -20.39 -16.51
CA GLY A 305 -10.34 -20.31 -15.11
C GLY A 305 -9.79 -21.42 -14.19
N GLN A 306 -9.09 -22.42 -14.73
CA GLN A 306 -8.38 -23.44 -13.95
C GLN A 306 -6.92 -23.04 -13.63
N SER A 307 -6.48 -21.87 -14.09
CA SER A 307 -5.10 -21.41 -13.91
C SER A 307 -4.85 -21.04 -12.44
N THR A 308 -3.97 -21.80 -11.77
CA THR A 308 -3.54 -21.55 -10.39
C THR A 308 -2.10 -21.04 -10.35
N HIS A 309 -1.62 -20.61 -9.18
CA HIS A 309 -0.26 -20.09 -9.02
C HIS A 309 0.84 -21.18 -9.07
N ASP A 310 0.47 -22.46 -9.19
CA ASP A 310 1.40 -23.59 -9.24
C ASP A 310 1.99 -23.77 -10.66
N GLU A 311 3.32 -23.84 -10.75
CA GLU A 311 4.04 -23.95 -12.02
C GLU A 311 3.70 -25.24 -12.78
N ALA A 312 3.51 -26.35 -12.08
CA ALA A 312 3.14 -27.62 -12.72
C ALA A 312 1.75 -27.53 -13.38
N THR A 313 0.81 -26.88 -12.70
CA THR A 313 -0.54 -26.61 -13.23
C THR A 313 -0.52 -25.66 -14.42
N ILE A 314 0.28 -24.58 -14.36
CA ILE A 314 0.48 -23.64 -15.47
C ILE A 314 0.99 -24.36 -16.72
N ASN A 315 2.02 -25.20 -16.58
CA ASN A 315 2.61 -25.94 -17.70
C ASN A 315 1.63 -26.98 -18.28
N ARG A 316 0.86 -27.65 -17.42
CA ARG A 316 -0.20 -28.58 -17.85
C ARG A 316 -1.29 -27.88 -18.66
N ILE A 317 -1.78 -26.73 -18.18
CA ILE A 317 -2.81 -25.95 -18.88
C ILE A 317 -2.27 -25.43 -20.21
N SER A 318 -1.03 -24.91 -20.22
CA SER A 318 -0.36 -24.45 -21.44
C SER A 318 -0.33 -25.55 -22.49
N THR A 319 0.09 -26.78 -22.12
CA THR A 319 0.13 -27.93 -23.02
C THR A 319 -1.26 -28.30 -23.54
N GLN A 320 -2.29 -28.27 -22.68
CA GLN A 320 -3.67 -28.56 -23.07
C GLN A 320 -4.21 -27.51 -24.06
N LEU A 321 -3.89 -26.23 -23.84
CA LEU A 321 -4.27 -25.16 -24.76
C LEU A 321 -3.57 -25.33 -26.12
N VAL A 322 -2.28 -25.67 -26.14
CA VAL A 322 -1.56 -25.99 -27.40
C VAL A 322 -2.25 -27.13 -28.15
N GLN A 323 -2.65 -28.20 -27.48
CA GLN A 323 -3.36 -29.32 -28.13
C GLN A 323 -4.73 -28.92 -28.72
N ILE A 324 -5.44 -27.98 -28.08
CA ILE A 324 -6.71 -27.45 -28.59
C ILE A 324 -6.48 -26.53 -29.80
N LEU A 325 -5.41 -25.72 -29.73
CA LEU A 325 -5.03 -24.75 -30.76
C LEU A 325 -4.35 -25.36 -31.99
N LEU A 326 -3.64 -26.47 -31.81
CA LEU A 326 -2.87 -27.16 -32.86
C LEU A 326 -3.21 -28.65 -32.83
N PRO A 327 -4.42 -29.06 -33.27
CA PRO A 327 -4.72 -30.46 -33.46
C PRO A 327 -3.82 -31.05 -34.56
N PRO A 328 -3.57 -32.37 -34.57
CA PRO A 328 -2.69 -33.00 -35.57
C PRO A 328 -3.06 -32.75 -37.03
N GLN A 329 -4.35 -32.51 -37.29
CA GLN A 329 -4.90 -32.21 -38.61
C GLN A 329 -4.78 -30.73 -39.02
N GLY A 330 -4.31 -29.86 -38.11
CA GLY A 330 -4.33 -28.41 -38.27
C GLY A 330 -5.75 -27.83 -38.22
N HIS A 331 -5.86 -26.56 -37.82
CA HIS A 331 -7.10 -25.80 -38.03
C HIS A 331 -7.02 -25.01 -39.32
N HIS A 332 -8.16 -24.77 -39.95
CA HIS A 332 -8.23 -23.77 -41.02
C HIS A 332 -7.80 -22.40 -40.45
N PRO A 333 -7.03 -21.57 -41.18
CA PRO A 333 -6.47 -20.30 -40.67
C PRO A 333 -7.51 -19.38 -40.00
N VAL A 334 -8.69 -19.29 -40.59
CA VAL A 334 -9.81 -18.49 -40.06
C VAL A 334 -10.32 -19.05 -38.73
N ILE A 335 -10.46 -20.37 -38.62
CA ILE A 335 -10.88 -21.02 -37.37
C ILE A 335 -9.82 -20.77 -36.31
N TYR A 336 -8.54 -20.97 -36.64
CA TYR A 336 -7.42 -20.68 -35.76
C TYR A 336 -7.47 -19.24 -35.21
N ALA A 337 -7.58 -18.24 -36.09
CA ALA A 337 -7.70 -16.82 -35.69
C ALA A 337 -8.88 -16.56 -34.75
N THR A 338 -10.04 -17.18 -35.01
CA THR A 338 -11.21 -17.02 -34.12
C THR A 338 -11.03 -17.69 -32.76
N ILE A 339 -10.31 -18.82 -32.71
CA ILE A 339 -9.99 -19.51 -31.45
C ILE A 339 -9.01 -18.66 -30.64
N LEU A 340 -8.00 -18.05 -31.28
CA LEU A 340 -7.07 -17.12 -30.64
C LEU A 340 -7.77 -15.89 -30.07
N SER A 341 -8.70 -15.30 -30.82
CA SER A 341 -9.53 -14.19 -30.31
C SER A 341 -10.34 -14.61 -29.08
N THR A 342 -10.84 -15.85 -29.05
CA THR A 342 -11.58 -16.38 -27.89
C THR A 342 -10.66 -16.59 -26.69
N LEU A 343 -9.45 -17.11 -26.89
CA LEU A 343 -8.44 -17.25 -25.85
C LEU A 343 -8.09 -15.89 -25.22
N ALA A 344 -7.81 -14.88 -26.05
CA ALA A 344 -7.49 -13.54 -25.59
C ALA A 344 -8.63 -12.93 -24.74
N LYS A 345 -9.88 -13.05 -25.21
CA LYS A 345 -11.06 -12.60 -24.46
C LYS A 345 -11.24 -13.37 -23.14
N ALA A 346 -11.02 -14.68 -23.13
CA ALA A 346 -11.11 -15.48 -21.91
C ALA A 346 -10.06 -15.06 -20.87
N ALA A 347 -8.83 -14.79 -21.30
CA ALA A 347 -7.79 -14.25 -20.42
C ALA A 347 -8.17 -12.88 -19.84
N GLU A 348 -8.71 -11.98 -20.67
CA GLU A 348 -9.17 -10.66 -20.25
C GLU A 348 -10.27 -10.76 -19.17
N THR A 349 -11.26 -11.63 -19.38
CA THR A 349 -12.34 -11.83 -18.41
C THR A 349 -11.84 -12.39 -17.08
N GLU A 350 -10.83 -13.27 -17.11
CA GLU A 350 -10.26 -13.88 -15.90
C GLU A 350 -9.44 -12.88 -15.08
N VAL A 351 -8.62 -12.05 -15.75
CA VAL A 351 -7.89 -10.95 -15.09
C VAL A 351 -8.85 -9.92 -14.49
N THR A 352 -9.97 -9.67 -15.19
CA THR A 352 -11.02 -8.76 -14.72
C THR A 352 -11.73 -9.33 -13.49
N ALA A 353 -11.98 -10.65 -13.45
CA ALA A 353 -12.62 -11.33 -12.34
C ALA A 353 -11.70 -11.40 -11.10
N GLU A 354 -10.45 -11.81 -11.28
CA GLU A 354 -9.48 -11.95 -10.19
C GLU A 354 -8.12 -11.36 -10.56
N LYS A 355 -7.71 -10.26 -9.91
CA LYS A 355 -6.41 -9.62 -10.18
C LYS A 355 -5.20 -10.50 -9.86
N LYS A 356 -5.37 -11.53 -9.01
CA LYS A 356 -4.30 -12.48 -8.67
C LYS A 356 -4.00 -13.46 -9.83
N SER A 357 -4.93 -13.64 -10.76
CA SER A 357 -4.75 -14.51 -11.93
C SER A 357 -3.76 -13.94 -12.97
N VAL A 358 -3.38 -12.66 -12.85
CA VAL A 358 -2.45 -12.00 -13.79
C VAL A 358 -1.14 -12.75 -13.91
N TYR A 359 -0.55 -13.21 -12.79
CA TYR A 359 0.74 -13.91 -12.82
C TYR A 359 0.66 -15.26 -13.57
N PRO A 360 -0.20 -16.21 -13.18
CA PRO A 360 -0.24 -17.51 -13.86
C PRO A 360 -0.70 -17.37 -15.32
N LEU A 361 -1.61 -16.43 -15.63
CA LEU A 361 -2.00 -16.14 -17.01
C LEU A 361 -0.88 -15.56 -17.86
N SER A 362 -0.02 -14.70 -17.29
CA SER A 362 1.15 -14.16 -17.99
C SER A 362 2.14 -15.27 -18.36
N LYS A 363 2.33 -16.25 -17.47
CA LYS A 363 3.18 -17.42 -17.73
C LYS A 363 2.58 -18.35 -18.79
N VAL A 364 1.28 -18.62 -18.73
CA VAL A 364 0.59 -19.35 -19.80
C VAL A 364 0.75 -18.64 -21.14
N ALA A 365 0.52 -17.32 -21.19
CA ALA A 365 0.67 -16.53 -22.41
C ALA A 365 2.10 -16.63 -22.96
N PHE A 366 3.12 -16.49 -22.11
CA PHE A 366 4.52 -16.63 -22.52
C PHE A 366 4.82 -18.00 -23.14
N ASN A 367 4.39 -19.10 -22.48
CA ASN A 367 4.56 -20.45 -23.00
C ASN A 367 3.86 -20.65 -24.36
N LEU A 368 2.69 -20.02 -24.56
CA LEU A 368 1.97 -20.07 -25.83
C LEU A 368 2.67 -19.27 -26.92
N LEU A 369 3.24 -18.10 -26.60
CA LEU A 369 4.02 -17.29 -27.55
C LEU A 369 5.28 -18.03 -28.04
N GLU A 370 5.93 -18.80 -27.18
CA GLU A 370 7.10 -19.60 -27.55
C GLU A 370 6.75 -20.82 -28.42
N THR A 371 5.57 -21.41 -28.23
CA THR A 371 5.17 -22.67 -28.88
C THR A 371 4.35 -22.48 -30.15
N LEU A 372 3.56 -21.41 -30.24
CA LEU A 372 2.69 -21.14 -31.38
C LEU A 372 3.43 -20.31 -32.43
N GLU A 373 3.80 -20.94 -33.54
CA GLU A 373 4.32 -20.22 -34.70
C GLU A 373 3.31 -19.20 -35.22
N GLY A 374 3.75 -17.94 -35.41
CA GLY A 374 2.91 -16.83 -35.89
C GLY A 374 2.36 -15.90 -34.80
N PHE A 375 2.66 -16.14 -33.51
CA PHE A 375 2.27 -15.24 -32.42
C PHE A 375 3.32 -14.17 -32.06
N GLY A 376 4.60 -14.50 -32.20
CA GLY A 376 5.73 -13.58 -31.99
C GLY A 376 6.06 -12.77 -33.23
#